data_AF-A0A946I614-F1
#
_entry.id   AF-A0A946I614-F1
#
_cell.length_a   1.000
_cell.length_b   1.000
_cell.length_c   1.000
_cell.angle_alpha   90.00
_cell.angle_beta   90.00
_cell.angle_gamma   90.00
#
_symmetry.space_group_name_H-M   'P 1'
#
loop_
_entity.id
_entity.type
_entity.pdbx_description
1 polymer ?
#
loop_
_entity_poly.entity_id
_entity_poly.type
_entity_poly.pdbx_seq_one_letter_code
_entity_poly.pdbx_strand_id
1 'polypeptide(L)'
;YKSKIKSECSTSNVISLATPLLAPMIEEGFINEKISNTVIANYLANPVLKNIDHLILACTHYPLIHKEIDEYYKGGVNVIDSANIVAIHIANELKKENLLNYSTKTEHHFYVSNYTKSFEKCAQFFFQGNIKLEEVNLFV
;
A
#
# COMPACT_ATOMS: atom_id res chain seq x y z
N TYR A 1 10.95 -1.80 -9.46
CA TYR A 1 10.02 -2.73 -10.14
C TYR A 1 10.54 -3.28 -11.46
N LYS A 2 10.54 -2.53 -12.58
CA LYS A 2 10.87 -3.06 -13.93
C LYS A 2 12.12 -3.94 -14.03
N SER A 3 13.26 -3.46 -13.53
CA SER A 3 14.52 -4.23 -13.58
C SER A 3 14.43 -5.58 -12.88
N LYS A 4 13.84 -5.61 -11.67
CA LYS A 4 13.74 -6.84 -10.86
C LYS A 4 12.71 -7.80 -11.43
N ILE A 5 11.58 -7.32 -11.94
CA ILE A 5 10.60 -8.20 -12.59
C ILE A 5 11.20 -8.80 -13.86
N LYS A 6 11.92 -8.02 -14.67
CA LYS A 6 12.55 -8.53 -15.89
C LYS A 6 13.71 -9.50 -15.62
N SER A 7 14.39 -9.41 -14.48
CA SER A 7 15.41 -10.40 -14.12
C SER A 7 14.81 -11.77 -13.79
N GLU A 8 13.59 -11.82 -13.23
CA GLU A 8 12.89 -13.07 -12.93
C GLU A 8 12.04 -13.57 -14.12
N CYS A 9 11.49 -12.65 -14.92
CA CYS A 9 10.63 -12.95 -16.07
C CYS A 9 10.92 -11.99 -17.22
N SER A 10 11.85 -12.38 -18.11
CA SER A 10 12.34 -11.54 -19.19
C SER A 10 11.29 -11.24 -20.27
N THR A 11 10.29 -12.11 -20.43
CA THR A 11 9.19 -11.97 -21.39
C THR A 11 8.09 -11.02 -20.93
N SER A 12 8.10 -10.60 -19.65
CA SER A 12 7.10 -9.67 -19.11
C SER A 12 7.23 -8.27 -19.72
N ASN A 13 6.08 -7.68 -20.07
CA ASN A 13 5.99 -6.27 -20.40
C ASN A 13 5.68 -5.47 -19.13
N VAL A 14 6.64 -4.66 -18.68
CA VAL A 14 6.50 -3.87 -17.46
C VAL A 14 6.51 -2.39 -17.78
N ILE A 15 5.41 -1.74 -17.43
CA ILE A 15 5.17 -0.31 -17.54
C ILE A 15 5.01 0.28 -16.13
N SER A 16 5.12 1.59 -16.02
CA SER A 16 4.95 2.29 -14.75
C SER A 16 4.27 3.62 -15.02
N LEU A 17 3.31 3.97 -14.18
CA LEU A 17 2.59 5.23 -14.23
C LEU A 17 2.77 5.93 -12.88
N ALA A 18 3.26 7.16 -12.90
CA ALA A 18 3.30 7.99 -11.71
C ALA A 18 1.89 8.51 -11.40
N THR A 19 1.50 8.43 -10.13
CA THR A 19 0.16 8.81 -9.66
C THR A 19 0.24 9.80 -8.49
N PRO A 20 0.84 10.99 -8.71
CA PRO A 20 1.24 11.92 -7.64
C PRO A 20 0.09 12.43 -6.75
N LEU A 21 -1.16 12.38 -7.22
CA LEU A 21 -2.31 12.84 -6.44
C LEU A 21 -2.88 11.77 -5.49
N LEU A 22 -2.57 10.49 -5.69
CA LEU A 22 -3.22 9.42 -4.92
C LEU A 22 -2.80 9.41 -3.45
N ALA A 23 -1.50 9.55 -3.14
CA ALA A 23 -1.05 9.58 -1.75
C ALA A 23 -1.61 10.78 -0.98
N PRO A 24 -1.51 12.04 -1.46
CA PRO A 24 -2.12 13.18 -0.79
C PRO A 24 -3.64 13.05 -0.61
N MET A 25 -4.34 12.53 -1.62
CA MET A 25 -5.78 12.29 -1.54
C MET A 25 -6.15 11.32 -0.42
N ILE A 26 -5.38 10.23 -0.29
CA ILE A 26 -5.57 9.22 0.77
C ILE A 26 -5.23 9.80 2.15
N GLU A 27 -4.16 10.59 2.26
CA GLU A 27 -3.74 11.25 3.51
C GLU A 27 -4.80 12.25 4.01
N GLU A 28 -5.52 12.92 3.11
CA GLU A 28 -6.65 13.79 3.44
C GLU A 28 -7.96 13.02 3.75
N GLY A 29 -7.93 11.69 3.66
CA GLY A 29 -9.06 10.82 4.00
C GLY A 29 -10.11 10.64 2.90
N PHE A 30 -9.85 11.11 1.68
CA PHE A 30 -10.77 10.92 0.55
C PHE A 30 -10.67 9.49 0.02
N ILE A 31 -11.51 8.60 0.55
CA ILE A 31 -11.52 7.17 0.25
C ILE A 31 -12.97 6.70 0.13
N ASN A 32 -13.28 5.90 -0.89
CA ASN A 32 -14.64 5.43 -1.16
C ASN A 32 -15.66 6.58 -1.30
N GLU A 33 -15.21 7.70 -1.87
CA GLU A 33 -16.00 8.90 -2.14
C GLU A 33 -16.10 9.17 -3.65
N LYS A 34 -17.00 10.07 -4.06
CA LYS A 34 -17.09 10.46 -5.47
C LYS A 34 -15.79 11.08 -6.00
N ILE A 35 -15.10 11.86 -5.16
CA ILE A 35 -13.86 12.53 -5.52
C ILE A 35 -12.72 11.53 -5.73
N SER A 36 -12.57 10.55 -4.83
CA SER A 36 -11.54 9.52 -4.92
C SER A 36 -11.75 8.63 -6.15
N ASN A 37 -12.98 8.18 -6.38
CA ASN A 37 -13.34 7.42 -7.58
C ASN A 37 -12.99 8.16 -8.88
N THR A 38 -13.22 9.48 -8.93
CA THR A 38 -12.93 10.29 -10.11
C THR A 38 -11.42 10.41 -10.36
N VAL A 39 -10.64 10.67 -9.31
CA VAL A 39 -9.17 10.79 -9.40
C VAL A 39 -8.54 9.45 -9.78
N ILE A 40 -8.97 8.35 -9.16
CA ILE A 40 -8.52 6.99 -9.46
C ILE A 40 -8.84 6.66 -10.92
N ALA A 41 -10.08 6.83 -11.36
CA ALA A 41 -10.50 6.54 -12.73
C ALA A 41 -9.69 7.35 -13.76
N ASN A 42 -9.36 8.61 -13.48
CA ASN A 42 -8.52 9.41 -14.37
C ASN A 42 -7.13 8.79 -14.58
N TYR A 43 -6.50 8.23 -13.54
CA TYR A 43 -5.23 7.52 -13.68
C TYR A 43 -5.41 6.18 -14.39
N LEU A 44 -6.40 5.38 -14.01
CA LEU A 44 -6.63 4.04 -14.57
C LEU A 44 -7.14 4.07 -16.02
N ALA A 45 -7.68 5.20 -16.49
CA ALA A 45 -8.06 5.41 -17.88
C ALA A 45 -6.86 5.68 -18.81
N ASN A 46 -5.66 5.90 -18.25
CA ASN A 46 -4.46 6.13 -19.04
C ASN A 46 -4.22 4.96 -20.02
N PRO A 47 -3.98 5.25 -21.32
CA PRO A 47 -3.78 4.21 -22.33
C PRO A 47 -2.72 3.17 -21.99
N VAL A 48 -1.70 3.52 -21.21
CA VAL A 48 -0.67 2.56 -20.80
C VAL A 48 -1.26 1.45 -19.93
N LEU A 49 -2.28 1.74 -19.12
CA LEU A 49 -2.93 0.77 -18.24
C LEU A 49 -4.08 -0.01 -18.91
N LYS A 50 -4.29 0.19 -20.22
CA LYS A 50 -5.28 -0.60 -20.97
C LYS A 50 -4.72 -2.00 -21.25
N ASN A 51 -5.58 -3.01 -21.13
CA ASN A 51 -5.28 -4.42 -21.44
C ASN A 51 -4.08 -4.99 -20.65
N ILE A 52 -3.89 -4.54 -19.42
CA ILE A 52 -2.94 -5.16 -18.49
C ILE A 52 -3.58 -6.39 -17.85
N ASP A 53 -2.78 -7.42 -17.56
CA ASP A 53 -3.25 -8.59 -16.80
C ASP A 53 -3.14 -8.39 -15.28
N HIS A 54 -2.13 -7.62 -14.86
CA HIS A 54 -1.76 -7.39 -13.46
C HIS A 54 -1.48 -5.92 -13.18
N LEU A 55 -1.87 -5.46 -11.99
CA LEU A 55 -1.54 -4.12 -11.48
C LEU A 55 -0.89 -4.23 -10.10
N ILE A 56 0.32 -3.71 -9.95
CA ILE A 56 1.00 -3.66 -8.64
C ILE A 56 0.69 -2.34 -7.94
N LEU A 57 0.19 -2.41 -6.71
CA LEU A 57 -0.02 -1.25 -5.85
C LEU A 57 1.31 -0.78 -5.22
N ALA A 58 2.14 -0.12 -6.02
CA ALA A 58 3.55 0.18 -5.71
C ALA A 58 3.79 1.35 -4.72
N CYS A 59 2.81 1.70 -3.89
CA CYS A 59 2.92 2.73 -2.86
C CYS A 59 2.29 2.19 -1.57
N THR A 60 2.90 2.52 -0.42
CA THR A 60 2.39 2.13 0.91
C THR A 60 0.96 2.58 1.18
N HIS A 61 0.49 3.61 0.48
CA HIS A 61 -0.87 4.15 0.67
C HIS A 61 -1.96 3.37 -0.08
N TYR A 62 -1.61 2.73 -1.18
CA TYR A 62 -2.60 2.19 -2.13
C TYR A 62 -3.43 1.01 -1.63
N PRO A 63 -3.04 0.21 -0.61
CA PRO A 63 -3.95 -0.78 -0.03
C PRO A 63 -5.29 -0.20 0.42
N LEU A 64 -5.35 1.09 0.81
CA LEU A 64 -6.61 1.72 1.24
C LEU A 64 -7.61 1.97 0.11
N ILE A 65 -7.13 2.11 -1.13
CA ILE A 65 -7.96 2.32 -2.31
C ILE A 65 -8.05 1.07 -3.18
N HIS A 66 -7.61 -0.09 -2.67
CA HIS A 66 -7.63 -1.36 -3.40
C HIS A 66 -9.02 -1.69 -3.92
N LYS A 67 -10.06 -1.51 -3.08
CA LYS A 67 -11.45 -1.78 -3.44
C LYS A 67 -11.92 -0.93 -4.63
N GLU A 68 -11.61 0.37 -4.63
CA GLU A 68 -11.98 1.29 -5.71
C GLU A 68 -11.28 0.93 -7.02
N ILE A 69 -10.02 0.49 -6.96
CA ILE A 69 -9.26 0.01 -8.12
C ILE A 69 -9.84 -1.30 -8.67
N ASP A 70 -10.16 -2.26 -7.80
CA ASP A 70 -10.80 -3.52 -8.18
C ASP A 70 -12.15 -3.29 -8.85
N GLU A 71 -12.97 -2.40 -8.28
CA GLU A 71 -14.28 -2.02 -8.81
C GLU A 71 -14.17 -1.38 -10.20
N TYR A 72 -13.15 -0.54 -10.43
CA TYR A 72 -12.89 0.04 -11.75
C TYR A 72 -12.62 -1.05 -12.80
N TYR A 73 -11.78 -2.03 -12.49
CA TYR A 73 -11.44 -3.12 -13.40
C TYR A 73 -12.47 -4.26 -13.45
N LYS A 74 -13.43 -4.28 -12.50
CA LYS A 74 -14.48 -5.31 -12.39
C LYS A 74 -13.92 -6.74 -12.37
N GLY A 75 -12.77 -6.92 -11.72
CA GLY A 75 -12.07 -8.21 -11.65
C GLY A 75 -11.34 -8.64 -12.94
N GLY A 76 -11.32 -7.80 -13.99
CA GLY A 76 -10.60 -8.08 -15.24
C GLY A 76 -9.08 -7.93 -15.14
N VAL A 77 -8.59 -7.36 -14.04
CA VAL A 77 -7.16 -7.17 -13.75
C VAL A 77 -6.88 -7.74 -12.37
N ASN A 78 -5.80 -8.51 -12.25
CA ASN A 78 -5.35 -9.01 -10.96
C ASN A 78 -4.56 -7.91 -10.22
N VAL A 79 -5.16 -7.31 -9.21
CA VAL A 79 -4.54 -6.26 -8.39
C VAL A 79 -3.70 -6.89 -7.29
N ILE A 80 -2.43 -6.51 -7.24
CA ILE A 80 -1.43 -7.08 -6.35
C ILE A 80 -1.13 -6.10 -5.22
N ASP A 81 -1.48 -6.51 -4.00
CA ASP A 81 -1.08 -5.84 -2.76
C ASP A 81 0.31 -6.30 -2.31
N SER A 82 1.28 -5.39 -2.39
CA SER A 82 2.65 -5.64 -1.93
C SER A 82 2.80 -5.78 -0.42
N ALA A 83 1.92 -5.19 0.40
CA ALA A 83 2.06 -5.25 1.85
C ALA A 83 1.90 -6.69 2.37
N ASN A 84 0.86 -7.38 1.89
CA ASN A 84 0.61 -8.78 2.25
C ASN A 84 1.74 -9.71 1.77
N ILE A 85 2.26 -9.49 0.56
CA ILE A 85 3.40 -10.27 0.02
C ILE A 85 4.63 -10.14 0.93
N VAL A 86 4.94 -8.91 1.36
CA VAL A 86 6.07 -8.64 2.25
C VAL A 86 5.86 -9.30 3.61
N ALA A 87 4.66 -9.21 4.19
CA ALA A 87 4.35 -9.83 5.47
C ALA A 87 4.53 -11.36 5.44
N ILE A 88 4.02 -12.02 4.39
CA ILE A 88 4.19 -13.47 4.19
C ILE A 88 5.67 -13.83 3.99
N HIS A 89 6.40 -13.03 3.22
CA HIS A 89 7.83 -13.26 3.01
C HIS A 89 8.61 -13.18 4.32
N ILE A 90 8.40 -12.13 5.12
CA ILE A 90 9.07 -11.97 6.43
C ILE A 90 8.72 -13.12 7.37
N ALA A 91 7.45 -13.53 7.44
CA ALA A 91 7.04 -14.66 8.28
C ALA A 91 7.76 -15.97 7.90
N ASN A 92 7.95 -16.21 6.60
CA ASN A 92 8.68 -17.37 6.10
C ASN A 92 10.18 -17.30 6.42
N GLU A 93 10.81 -16.13 6.29
CA GLU A 93 12.22 -15.95 6.65
C GLU A 93 12.42 -16.13 8.17
N LEU A 94 11.59 -15.52 9.01
CA LEU A 94 11.64 -15.72 10.46
C LEU A 94 11.45 -17.19 10.86
N LYS A 95 10.60 -17.93 10.14
CA LYS A 95 10.41 -19.37 10.37
C LYS A 95 11.66 -20.17 10.05
N LYS A 96 12.33 -19.90 8.93
CA LYS A 96 13.57 -20.58 8.53
C LYS A 96 14.68 -20.37 9.55
N GLU A 97 14.78 -19.16 10.08
CA GLU A 97 15.79 -18.77 11.06
C GLU A 97 15.41 -19.17 12.51
N ASN A 98 14.27 -19.84 12.72
CA ASN A 98 13.73 -20.18 14.05
C ASN A 98 13.53 -18.95 14.97
N LEU A 99 13.15 -17.81 14.39
CA LEU A 99 12.93 -16.52 15.08
C LEU A 99 11.45 -16.19 15.32
N LEU A 100 10.53 -17.12 15.04
CA LEU A 100 9.10 -16.89 15.27
C LEU A 100 8.79 -16.75 16.76
N ASN A 101 8.03 -15.71 17.10
CA ASN A 101 7.42 -15.56 18.42
C ASN A 101 6.06 -16.27 18.44
N TYR A 102 5.86 -17.19 19.39
CA TYR A 102 4.60 -17.92 19.60
C TYR A 102 3.79 -17.41 20.79
N SER A 103 4.23 -16.33 21.44
CA SER A 103 3.46 -15.66 22.49
C SER A 103 2.12 -15.14 21.96
N THR A 104 1.06 -15.28 22.76
CA THR A 104 -0.24 -14.66 22.50
C THR A 104 -0.31 -13.20 22.97
N LYS A 105 0.68 -12.76 23.76
CA LYS A 105 0.85 -11.36 24.17
C LYS A 105 1.79 -10.68 23.20
N THR A 106 1.28 -9.65 22.54
CA THR A 106 2.01 -8.78 21.63
C THR A 106 1.74 -7.33 22.01
N GLU A 107 2.79 -6.53 22.08
CA GLU A 107 2.69 -5.08 22.24
C GLU A 107 3.23 -4.42 20.97
N HIS A 108 2.51 -3.42 20.47
CA HIS A 108 2.89 -2.65 19.30
C HIS A 108 3.23 -1.22 19.73
N HIS A 109 4.44 -0.78 19.41
CA HIS A 109 4.91 0.58 19.67
C HIS A 109 5.04 1.31 18.34
N PHE A 110 4.48 2.52 18.27
CA PHE A 110 4.51 3.35 17.07
C PHE A 110 5.20 4.67 17.40
N TYR A 111 6.26 4.98 16.66
CA TYR A 111 7.02 6.21 16.82
C TYR A 111 6.90 7.07 15.56
N VAL A 112 6.84 8.39 15.73
CA VAL A 112 6.76 9.35 14.63
C VAL A 112 7.74 10.49 14.88
N SER A 113 8.41 10.98 13.84
CA SER A 113 9.39 12.06 13.97
C SER A 113 8.76 13.47 13.97
N ASN A 114 7.52 13.57 13.54
CA ASN A 114 6.73 14.80 13.54
C ASN A 114 5.26 14.44 13.71
N TYR A 115 4.72 14.67 14.90
CA TYR A 115 3.33 14.33 15.20
C TYR A 115 2.38 15.41 14.67
N THR A 116 1.33 14.97 13.96
CA THR A 116 0.18 15.81 13.66
C THR A 116 -1.12 15.05 13.91
N LYS A 117 -2.19 15.78 14.27
CA LYS A 117 -3.52 15.18 14.41
C LYS A 117 -4.03 14.56 13.11
N SER A 118 -3.60 15.09 11.96
CA SER A 118 -3.95 14.51 10.65
C SER A 118 -3.29 13.15 10.47
N PHE A 119 -1.99 13.06 10.76
CA PHE A 119 -1.25 11.81 10.70
C PHE A 119 -1.81 10.75 11.64
N GLU A 120 -2.17 11.12 12.89
CA GLU A 120 -2.80 10.19 13.83
C GLU A 120 -4.10 9.61 13.28
N LYS A 121 -4.97 10.44 12.70
CA LYS A 121 -6.21 9.97 12.07
C LYS A 121 -5.94 9.03 10.91
N CYS A 122 -5.00 9.39 10.04
CA CYS A 122 -4.60 8.57 8.89
C CYS A 122 -4.06 7.21 9.37
N ALA A 123 -3.18 7.20 10.36
CA ALA A 123 -2.59 5.98 10.89
C ALA A 123 -3.61 5.11 11.64
N GLN A 124 -4.54 5.69 12.40
CA GLN A 124 -5.67 4.95 12.99
C GLN A 124 -6.56 4.30 11.91
N PHE A 125 -6.79 4.99 10.80
CA PHE A 125 -7.52 4.46 9.66
C PHE A 125 -6.81 3.26 9.03
N PHE A 126 -5.48 3.34 8.82
CA PHE A 126 -4.67 2.23 8.33
C PHE A 126 -4.71 0.99 9.23
N PHE A 127 -4.56 1.18 10.54
CA PHE A 127 -4.42 0.08 11.50
C PHE A 127 -5.77 -0.45 12.01
N GLN A 128 -6.90 0.15 11.60
CA GLN A 128 -8.26 -0.20 12.03
C GLN A 128 -8.37 -0.39 13.55
N GLY A 129 -7.68 0.46 14.31
CA GLY A 129 -7.56 0.32 15.75
C GLY A 129 -6.97 1.55 16.41
N ASN A 130 -7.08 1.61 17.73
CA ASN A 130 -6.46 2.66 18.53
C ASN A 130 -4.96 2.44 18.59
N ILE A 131 -4.23 3.14 17.73
CA ILE A 131 -2.78 3.23 17.84
C ILE A 131 -2.42 4.37 18.79
N LYS A 132 -1.38 4.15 19.61
CA LYS A 132 -0.75 5.20 20.41
C LYS A 132 0.55 5.60 19.72
N LEU A 133 0.57 6.81 19.18
CA LEU A 133 1.78 7.38 18.59
C LEU A 133 2.63 8.06 19.67
N GLU A 134 3.93 7.85 19.61
CA GLU A 134 4.92 8.54 20.42
C GLU A 134 5.81 9.39 19.50
N GLU A 135 5.90 10.70 19.77
CA GLU A 135 6.78 11.59 19.01
C GLU A 135 8.23 11.45 19.49
N VAL A 136 9.14 11.18 18.56
CA VAL A 136 10.58 11.01 18.84
C VAL A 136 11.39 11.96 17.98
N ASN A 137 12.21 12.79 18.61
CA ASN A 137 13.12 13.67 17.89
C ASN A 137 14.38 12.90 17.48
N LEU A 138 14.56 12.69 16.17
CA LEU A 138 15.68 11.93 15.61
C LEU A 138 16.96 12.76 15.42
N PHE A 139 16.88 14.09 15.57
CA PHE A 139 17.96 15.02 15.22
C PHE A 139 18.44 15.86 16.41
N VAL A 140 18.28 15.35 17.64
CA VAL A 140 18.91 15.93 18.84
C VAL A 140 20.39 15.57 18.87
#